data_AF-A0A7S1X0Z3-F1
#
_entry.id   AF-A0A7S1X0Z3-F1
#
_cell.length_a   1.000
_cell.length_b   1.000
_cell.length_c   1.000
_cell.angle_alpha   90.00
_cell.angle_beta   90.00
_cell.angle_gamma   90.00
#
_symmetry.space_group_name_H-M   'P 1'
#
loop_
_entity.id
_entity.type
_entity.pdbx_description
1 polymer ?
#
loop_
_entity_poly.entity_id
_entity_poly.type
_entity_poly.pdbx_seq_one_letter_code
_entity_poly.pdbx_strand_id
1 'polypeptide(L)'
;HANSLATVLTQEMARFNRLLATVVKTLRELELAVQGLVVMSPDLDAMYSSVLNNQVPNLWAAVSYASLRPLASWVVDFRARFAFFGSWIRA
;
A
#
# COMPACT_ATOMS: atom_id res chain seq x y z
N HIS A 1 26.53 -3.65 -19.31
CA HIS A 1 25.64 -4.32 -18.33
C HIS A 1 24.87 -3.34 -17.42
N ALA A 2 24.42 -2.18 -17.92
CA ALA A 2 23.71 -1.17 -17.11
C ALA A 2 22.17 -1.19 -17.24
N ASN A 3 21.60 -2.03 -18.12
CA ASN A 3 20.16 -1.99 -18.43
C ASN A 3 19.29 -2.82 -17.48
N SER A 4 19.82 -3.85 -16.81
CA SER A 4 19.00 -4.73 -15.95
C SER A 4 18.56 -4.04 -14.65
N LEU A 5 19.44 -3.26 -14.03
CA LEU A 5 19.13 -2.51 -12.80
C LEU A 5 18.04 -1.45 -13.06
N ALA A 6 18.14 -0.72 -14.17
CA ALA A 6 17.14 0.27 -14.57
C ALA A 6 15.76 -0.35 -14.82
N THR A 7 15.71 -1.55 -15.41
CA THR A 7 14.46 -2.29 -15.62
C THR A 7 13.84 -2.75 -14.29
N VAL A 8 14.65 -3.31 -13.37
CA VAL A 8 14.17 -3.74 -12.05
C VAL A 8 13.62 -2.54 -11.26
N LEU A 9 14.33 -1.42 -11.25
CA LEU A 9 13.88 -0.21 -10.54
C LEU A 9 12.59 0.36 -11.12
N THR A 10 12.45 0.36 -12.45
CA THR A 10 11.20 0.79 -13.10
C THR A 10 10.03 -0.12 -12.72
N GLN A 11 10.23 -1.43 -12.67
CA GLN A 11 9.20 -2.39 -12.25
C GLN A 11 8.83 -2.23 -10.77
N GLU A 12 9.83 -2.03 -9.90
CA GLU A 12 9.64 -1.77 -8.48
C GLU A 12 8.83 -0.49 -8.25
N MET A 13 9.14 0.58 -8.98
CA MET A 13 8.42 1.85 -8.91
C MET A 13 6.98 1.70 -9.41
N ALA A 14 6.75 0.97 -10.51
CA ALA A 14 5.41 0.69 -11.00
C ALA A 14 4.58 -0.11 -9.97
N ARG A 15 5.18 -1.12 -9.33
CA ARG A 15 4.53 -1.88 -8.25
C ARG A 15 4.20 -1.00 -7.05
N PHE A 16 5.13 -0.13 -6.65
CA PHE A 16 4.92 0.77 -5.52
C PHE A 16 3.83 1.81 -5.80
N ASN A 17 3.76 2.35 -7.01
CA ASN A 17 2.70 3.26 -7.44
C ASN A 17 1.33 2.58 -7.39
N ARG A 18 1.24 1.32 -7.82
CA ARG A 18 0.00 0.52 -7.72
C ARG A 18 -0.39 0.33 -6.25
N LEU A 19 0.55 -0.03 -5.38
CA LEU A 19 0.30 -0.17 -3.95
C LEU A 19 -0.21 1.14 -3.34
N LEU A 20 0.45 2.27 -3.61
CA LEU A 20 0.05 3.58 -3.12
C LEU A 20 -1.38 3.94 -3.57
N ALA A 21 -1.69 3.73 -4.85
CA ALA A 21 -3.03 3.97 -5.38
C ALA A 21 -4.09 3.10 -4.70
N THR A 22 -3.82 1.82 -4.48
CA THR A 22 -4.73 0.91 -3.77
C THR A 22 -4.93 1.33 -2.31
N VAL A 23 -3.87 1.68 -1.58
CA VAL A 23 -3.96 2.13 -0.19
C VAL A 23 -4.82 3.39 -0.08
N VAL A 24 -4.53 4.41 -0.88
CA VAL A 24 -5.27 5.69 -0.85
C VAL A 24 -6.73 5.49 -1.21
N LYS A 25 -7.01 4.73 -2.28
CA LYS A 25 -8.39 4.45 -2.73
C LYS A 25 -9.19 3.74 -1.63
N THR A 26 -8.65 2.63 -1.10
CA THR A 26 -9.37 1.79 -0.14
C THR A 26 -9.56 2.48 1.22
N LEU A 27 -8.61 3.32 1.66
CA LEU A 27 -8.81 4.15 2.85
C LEU A 27 -9.94 5.17 2.68
N ARG A 28 -10.04 5.80 1.51
CA ARG A 28 -11.11 6.75 1.21
C ARG A 28 -12.48 6.06 1.09
N GLU A 29 -12.53 4.90 0.47
CA GLU A 29 -13.74 4.09 0.41
C GLU A 29 -14.19 3.65 1.80
N LEU A 30 -13.25 3.23 2.65
CA LEU A 30 -13.53 2.87 4.04
C LEU A 30 -14.06 4.06 4.85
N GLU A 31 -13.47 5.25 4.70
CA GLU A 31 -13.96 6.48 5.35
C GLU A 31 -15.41 6.78 4.97
N LEU A 32 -15.73 6.72 3.67
CA LEU A 32 -17.10 6.94 3.18
C LEU A 32 -18.07 5.85 3.65
N ALA A 33 -17.61 4.59 3.72
CA ALA A 33 -18.43 3.48 4.21
C ALA A 33 -18.76 3.62 5.71
N VAL A 34 -17.80 4.05 6.53
CA VAL A 34 -18.02 4.35 7.96
C VAL A 34 -19.02 5.51 8.14
N GLN A 35 -19.03 6.48 7.23
CA GLN A 35 -20.02 7.56 7.22
C GLN A 35 -21.39 7.15 6.67
N GLY A 36 -21.54 5.90 6.19
CA GLY A 36 -22.78 5.41 5.56
C GLY A 36 -23.04 5.98 4.15
N LEU A 37 -22.04 6.61 3.53
CA LEU A 37 -22.12 7.19 2.19
C LEU A 37 -21.84 6.16 1.09
N VAL A 38 -21.17 5.06 1.42
CA VAL A 38 -20.90 3.91 0.55
C VAL A 38 -21.28 2.63 1.29
N VAL A 39 -21.69 1.59 0.56
CA VAL A 39 -21.99 0.29 1.14
C VAL A 39 -20.70 -0.36 1.66
N MET A 40 -20.72 -0.77 2.93
CA MET A 40 -19.65 -1.58 3.52
C MET A 40 -19.60 -2.95 2.83
N SER A 41 -18.69 -3.11 1.88
CA SER A 41 -18.48 -4.39 1.20
C SER A 41 -17.74 -5.37 2.13
N PRO A 42 -17.80 -6.69 1.86
CA PRO A 42 -17.04 -7.68 2.62
C PRO A 42 -15.53 -7.38 2.66
N ASP A 43 -14.99 -6.83 1.58
CA ASP A 43 -13.58 -6.45 1.49
C ASP A 43 -13.24 -5.25 2.40
N LEU A 44 -14.12 -4.24 2.45
CA LEU A 44 -13.95 -3.07 3.32
C LEU A 44 -14.11 -3.45 4.80
N ASP A 45 -15.02 -4.38 5.12
CA ASP A 45 -15.22 -4.90 6.47
C ASP A 45 -14.03 -5.72 6.97
N ALA A 46 -13.49 -6.59 6.12
CA ALA A 46 -12.27 -7.33 6.41
C ALA A 46 -11.07 -6.38 6.58
N MET A 47 -10.96 -5.34 5.74
CA MET A 47 -9.94 -4.32 5.87
C MET A 47 -10.07 -3.54 7.18
N TYR A 48 -11.27 -3.11 7.55
CA TYR A 48 -11.54 -2.42 8.81
C TYR A 48 -11.10 -3.27 10.02
N SER A 49 -11.51 -4.54 10.04
CA SER A 49 -11.11 -5.50 11.07
C SER A 49 -9.60 -5.70 11.12
N SER A 50 -8.92 -5.78 9.97
CA SER A 50 -7.46 -5.92 9.91
C SER A 50 -6.75 -4.69 10.50
N VAL A 51 -7.20 -3.49 10.13
CA VAL A 51 -6.64 -2.22 10.61
C VAL A 51 -6.80 -2.10 12.12
N LEU A 52 -7.98 -2.42 12.67
CA LEU A 52 -8.22 -2.42 14.12
C LEU A 52 -7.29 -3.39 14.87
N ASN A 53 -6.97 -4.52 14.25
CA ASN A 53 -6.09 -5.54 14.83
C ASN A 53 -4.60 -5.32 14.53
N ASN A 54 -4.20 -4.14 14.04
CA ASN A 54 -2.81 -3.83 13.66
C ASN A 54 -2.22 -4.81 12.62
N GLN A 55 -3.07 -5.32 11.73
CA GLN A 55 -2.71 -6.23 10.65
C GLN A 55 -2.79 -5.50 9.30
N VAL A 56 -1.92 -5.87 8.37
CA VAL A 56 -1.96 -5.34 7.01
C VAL A 56 -3.17 -5.93 6.29
N PRO A 57 -4.10 -5.12 5.76
CA PRO A 57 -5.23 -5.61 4.98
C PRO A 57 -4.81 -6.45 3.78
N ASN A 58 -5.57 -7.50 3.49
CA ASN A 58 -5.31 -8.38 2.33
C ASN A 58 -5.31 -7.61 1.00
N LEU A 59 -6.15 -6.58 0.87
CA LEU A 59 -6.19 -5.69 -0.29
C LEU A 59 -4.84 -5.01 -0.57
N TRP A 60 -4.08 -4.69 0.47
CA TRP A 60 -2.75 -4.09 0.35
C TRP A 60 -1.70 -5.17 0.15
N ALA A 61 -1.80 -6.26 0.94
CA ALA A 61 -0.90 -7.40 0.84
C ALA A 61 -0.82 -7.96 -0.58
N ALA A 62 -1.97 -8.11 -1.25
CA ALA A 62 -2.10 -8.67 -2.61
C ALA A 62 -1.39 -7.87 -3.71
N VAL A 63 -1.15 -6.57 -3.49
CA VAL A 63 -0.44 -5.70 -4.44
C VAL A 63 0.91 -5.22 -3.91
N SER A 64 1.30 -5.67 -2.72
CA SER A 64 2.56 -5.35 -2.06
C SER A 64 3.57 -6.50 -2.18
N TYR A 65 4.76 -6.29 -1.62
CA TYR A 65 5.70 -7.36 -1.35
C TYR A 65 5.20 -8.19 -0.16
N ALA A 66 5.36 -9.52 -0.21
CA ALA A 66 5.02 -10.39 0.92
C ALA A 66 5.73 -9.91 2.20
N SER A 67 4.96 -9.61 3.24
CA SER A 67 5.47 -9.12 4.52
C SER A 67 4.64 -9.69 5.67
N LEU A 68 5.31 -10.15 6.72
CA LEU A 68 4.68 -10.59 7.98
C LEU A 68 4.74 -9.49 9.05
N ARG A 69 5.06 -8.25 8.67
CA ARG A 69 5.19 -7.13 9.61
C ARG A 69 3.80 -6.67 10.09
N PRO A 70 3.66 -6.30 11.38
CA PRO A 70 2.48 -5.59 11.86
C PRO A 70 2.28 -4.28 11.09
N LEU A 71 1.03 -3.81 11.01
CA LEU A 71 0.64 -2.62 10.24
C LEU A 71 1.48 -1.40 10.61
N ALA A 72 1.71 -1.13 11.90
CA ALA A 72 2.54 0.00 12.33
C ALA A 72 3.96 -0.02 11.73
N SER A 73 4.63 -1.19 11.76
CA SER A 73 5.96 -1.35 11.16
C SER A 73 5.91 -1.29 9.63
N TRP A 74 4.85 -1.83 9.03
CA TRP A 74 4.64 -1.81 7.59
C TRP A 74 4.49 -0.38 7.06
N VAL A 75 3.76 0.50 7.75
CA VAL A 75 3.58 1.91 7.37
C VAL A 75 4.91 2.69 7.42
N VAL A 76 5.75 2.41 8.41
CA VAL A 76 7.09 3.04 8.51
C VAL A 76 7.97 2.64 7.32
N ASP A 77 8.01 1.34 6.99
CA ASP A 77 8.76 0.83 5.82
C ASP A 77 8.21 1.42 4.51
N PHE A 78 6.88 1.47 4.38
CA PHE A 78 6.22 2.08 3.23
C PHE A 78 6.65 3.55 3.03
N ARG A 79 6.65 4.35 4.10
CA ARG A 79 7.12 5.75 4.06
C ARG A 79 8.59 5.86 3.69
N ALA A 80 9.45 5.01 4.24
CA ALA A 80 10.88 5.01 3.93
C ALA A 80 11.13 4.71 2.44
N ARG A 81 10.41 3.73 1.88
CA ARG A 81 10.48 3.39 0.45
C ARG A 81 9.99 4.54 -0.43
N PHE A 82 8.88 5.19 -0.05
CA PHE A 82 8.39 6.37 -0.78
C PHE A 82 9.42 7.50 -0.80
N ALA A 83 10.06 7.78 0.34
CA ALA A 83 11.12 8.80 0.43
C ALA A 83 12.34 8.44 -0.43
N PHE A 84 12.74 7.16 -0.44
CA PHE A 84 13.82 6.65 -1.30
C PHE A 84 13.52 6.90 -2.78
N PHE A 85 12.33 6.53 -3.27
CA PHE A 85 11.94 6.82 -4.66
C PHE A 85 11.90 8.32 -4.95
N GLY A 86 11.43 9.13 -4.00
CA GLY A 86 11.45 10.58 -4.12
C GLY A 86 12.86 11.16 -4.22
N SER A 87 13.84 10.62 -3.50
CA SER A 87 15.24 11.01 -3.64
C SER A 87 15.84 10.61 -4.99
N TRP A 88 15.43 9.46 -5.53
CA TRP A 88 15.92 8.98 -6.82
C TRP A 88 15.42 9.81 -8.00
N ILE A 89 14.15 10.23 -8.02
CA ILE A 89 13.61 11.09 -9.10
C ILE A 89 14.34 12.44 -9.18
N ARG A 90 14.88 12.91 -8.05
CA ARG A 90 15.62 14.18 -7.95
C ARG A 90 17.12 14.05 -8.25
N ALA A 91 17.64 12.82 -8.36
CA ALA A 91 19.04 12.53 -8.65
C ALA A 91 19.24 12.36 -10.16
#